data_AF-A0A935DMK9-F1
#
_entry.id   AF-A0A935DMK9-F1
#
_cell.length_a   1.000
_cell.length_b   1.000
_cell.length_c   1.000
_cell.angle_alpha   90.00
_cell.angle_beta   90.00
_cell.angle_gamma   90.00
#
_symmetry.space_group_name_H-M   'P 1'
#
loop_
_entity.id
_entity.type
_entity.pdbx_description
1 polymer ?
#
loop_
_entity_poly.entity_id
_entity_poly.type
_entity_poly.pdbx_seq_one_letter_code
_entity_poly.pdbx_strand_id
1 'polypeptide(L)'
;MRFTVNAFLNERPYGDPFGLDVVFGYLQSGEPDLLLGRAYLESLGFPPPVLRVTHRETHLAEKFHAYSMPQERTNSRVKDLPDIALLASLGPLEAHRVQAALELVFSVRRTHELPLQVPAPPGSWAVPYGKMAQADGLAWPTLQAVTVAASAFLDPVLAGVVGVWNPATGVWEVG
;
A
#
# COMPACT_ATOMS: atom_id res chain seq x y z
N MET A 1 16.71 9.14 -3.95
CA MET A 1 17.53 10.09 -3.17
C MET A 1 16.91 10.22 -1.80
N ARG A 2 17.70 10.27 -0.73
CA ARG A 2 17.20 10.40 0.65
C ARG A 2 17.69 11.72 1.24
N PHE A 3 16.76 12.45 1.85
CA PHE A 3 16.99 13.74 2.48
C PHE A 3 16.46 13.72 3.90
N THR A 4 16.84 14.72 4.69
CA THR A 4 16.25 15.00 6.00
C THR A 4 15.63 16.39 5.95
N VAL A 5 14.36 16.50 6.33
CA VAL A 5 13.63 17.76 6.41
C VAL A 5 13.70 18.28 7.83
N ASN A 6 14.14 19.53 7.97
CA ASN A 6 14.11 20.27 9.22
C ASN A 6 13.09 21.42 9.05
N ALA A 7 12.05 21.42 9.87
CA ALA A 7 11.04 22.47 9.84
C ALA A 7 11.39 23.57 10.87
N PHE A 8 11.12 24.82 10.50
CA PHE A 8 11.36 25.99 11.36
C PHE A 8 10.12 26.87 11.41
N LEU A 9 9.82 27.42 12.59
CA LEU A 9 8.81 28.46 12.82
C LEU A 9 9.49 29.67 13.45
N ASN A 10 9.51 30.80 12.74
CA ASN A 10 10.27 32.00 13.13
C ASN A 10 11.71 31.67 13.54
N GLU A 11 12.43 30.98 12.65
CA GLU A 11 13.84 30.57 12.80
C GLU A 11 14.13 29.56 13.92
N ARG A 12 13.12 29.13 14.67
CA ARG A 12 13.24 28.08 15.69
C ARG A 12 12.83 26.73 15.12
N PRO A 13 13.58 25.63 15.40
CA PRO A 13 13.16 24.29 15.01
C PRO A 13 11.75 23.97 15.50
N TYR A 14 10.95 23.33 14.64
CA TYR A 14 9.59 22.94 14.93
C TYR A 14 9.38 21.46 14.60
N GLY A 15 9.04 20.67 15.63
CA GLY A 15 8.94 19.22 15.52
C GLY A 15 10.29 18.53 15.35
N ASP A 16 10.26 17.20 15.29
CA ASP A 16 11.46 16.40 15.03
C ASP A 16 11.78 16.36 13.53
N PRO A 17 13.07 16.39 13.13
CA PRO A 17 13.45 16.19 11.74
C PRO A 17 12.94 14.84 11.22
N PHE A 18 12.48 14.80 9.98
CA PHE A 18 11.97 13.58 9.36
C PHE A 18 12.65 13.28 8.02
N GLY A 19 12.73 12.00 7.68
CA GLY A 19 13.32 11.55 6.41
C GLY A 19 12.38 11.80 5.23
N LEU A 20 12.94 12.20 4.10
CA LEU A 20 12.24 12.34 2.82
C LEU A 20 12.95 11.51 1.76
N ASP A 21 12.25 10.52 1.21
CA ASP A 21 12.73 9.73 0.08
C ASP A 21 12.10 10.26 -1.22
N VAL A 22 12.97 10.64 -2.18
CA VAL A 22 12.59 11.12 -3.52
C VAL A 22 13.01 10.09 -4.55
N VAL A 23 12.04 9.55 -5.29
CA VAL A 23 12.26 8.55 -6.34
C VAL A 23 11.99 9.19 -7.70
N PHE A 24 12.94 9.06 -8.63
CA PHE A 24 12.81 9.54 -10.01
C PHE A 24 12.40 8.41 -10.96
N GLY A 25 11.76 8.75 -12.07
CA GLY A 25 11.37 7.78 -13.10
C GLY A 25 10.18 6.91 -12.70
N TYR A 26 9.32 7.42 -11.82
CA TYR A 26 8.19 6.67 -11.28
C TYR A 26 7.06 6.54 -12.30
N LEU A 27 6.39 5.38 -12.28
CA LEU A 27 5.19 5.09 -13.05
C LEU A 27 4.01 5.88 -12.48
N GLN A 28 3.73 7.05 -13.02
CA GLN A 28 2.39 7.62 -12.89
C GLN A 28 1.64 7.39 -14.20
N SER A 29 0.69 6.46 -14.17
CA SER A 29 -0.37 6.45 -15.18
C SER A 29 -1.41 7.48 -14.76
N GLY A 30 -1.61 8.53 -15.55
CA GLY A 30 -2.70 9.49 -15.34
C GLY A 30 -2.42 10.57 -14.29
N GLU A 31 -3.46 11.36 -14.00
CA GLU A 31 -3.44 12.43 -13.00
C GLU A 31 -3.50 11.83 -11.58
N PRO A 32 -2.65 12.26 -10.63
CA PRO A 32 -2.66 11.73 -9.27
C PRO A 32 -4.01 11.93 -8.58
N ASP A 33 -4.32 11.02 -7.65
CA ASP A 33 -5.43 11.20 -6.74
C ASP A 33 -5.17 12.40 -5.85
N LEU A 34 -6.23 13.15 -5.54
CA LEU A 34 -6.18 14.28 -4.61
C LEU A 34 -6.77 13.85 -3.27
N LEU A 35 -5.98 13.92 -2.21
CA LEU A 35 -6.42 13.70 -0.84
C LEU A 35 -6.43 15.01 -0.07
N LEU A 36 -7.55 15.30 0.58
CA LEU A 36 -7.59 16.37 1.56
C LEU A 36 -6.88 15.91 2.83
N GLY A 37 -5.80 16.60 3.19
CA GLY A 37 -5.07 16.37 4.42
C GLY A 37 -5.87 16.77 5.66
N ARG A 38 -5.30 16.50 6.83
CA ARG A 38 -5.93 16.86 8.10
C ARG A 38 -5.78 18.36 8.37
N ALA A 39 -6.82 18.92 9.00
CA ALA A 39 -6.94 20.34 9.35
C ALA A 39 -6.11 20.75 10.59
N TYR A 40 -4.88 20.24 10.74
CA TYR A 40 -4.11 20.43 11.98
C TYR A 40 -3.80 21.91 12.30
N LEU A 41 -3.67 22.74 11.28
CA LEU A 41 -3.28 24.15 11.40
C LEU A 41 -4.44 25.10 11.06
N GLU A 42 -5.67 24.59 10.95
CA GLU A 42 -6.85 25.39 10.58
C GLU A 42 -7.15 26.46 11.64
N SER A 43 -6.99 26.13 12.92
CA SER A 43 -7.13 27.09 14.02
C SER A 43 -6.08 28.22 13.97
N LEU A 44 -5.00 28.03 13.22
CA LEU A 44 -3.96 29.02 12.97
C LEU A 44 -4.16 29.76 11.64
N GLY A 45 -5.29 29.53 10.95
CA GLY A 45 -5.63 30.17 9.68
C GLY A 45 -5.08 29.47 8.44
N PHE A 46 -4.51 28.27 8.56
CA PHE A 46 -4.02 27.49 7.43
C PHE A 46 -5.04 26.42 7.03
N PRO A 47 -5.58 26.45 5.81
CA PRO A 47 -6.53 25.43 5.36
C PRO A 47 -5.85 24.06 5.28
N PRO A 48 -6.62 22.96 5.35
CA PRO A 48 -6.07 21.62 5.16
C PRO A 48 -5.38 21.50 3.80
N PRO A 49 -4.19 20.88 3.72
CA PRO A 49 -3.47 20.79 2.45
C PRO A 49 -4.17 19.82 1.50
N VAL A 50 -4.13 20.11 0.20
CA VAL A 50 -4.51 19.14 -0.85
C VAL A 50 -3.26 18.39 -1.28
N LEU A 51 -3.21 17.10 -0.98
CA LEU A 51 -2.09 16.21 -1.25
C LEU A 51 -2.31 15.49 -2.57
N ARG A 52 -1.30 15.51 -3.46
CA ARG A 52 -1.26 14.67 -4.65
C ARG A 52 -0.67 13.33 -4.26
N VAL A 53 -1.42 12.25 -4.43
CA VAL A 53 -0.99 10.90 -4.08
C VAL A 53 -1.07 9.96 -5.27
N THR A 54 -0.25 8.92 -5.23
CA THR A 54 -0.32 7.83 -6.21
C THR A 54 -1.68 7.15 -6.16
N HIS A 55 -2.20 6.75 -7.33
CA HIS A 55 -3.41 5.94 -7.42
C HIS A 55 -3.33 4.71 -6.53
N ARG A 56 -4.44 4.39 -5.85
CA ARG A 56 -4.52 3.22 -4.96
C ARG A 56 -4.12 1.93 -5.65
N GLU A 57 -4.51 1.73 -6.91
CA GLU A 57 -4.18 0.54 -7.70
C GLU A 57 -2.67 0.41 -7.90
N THR A 58 -1.99 1.50 -8.27
CA THR A 58 -0.53 1.52 -8.43
C THR A 58 0.17 1.28 -7.09
N HIS A 59 -0.28 1.93 -6.02
CA HIS A 59 0.29 1.72 -4.68
C HIS A 59 0.15 0.25 -4.26
N LEU A 60 -1.01 -0.36 -4.50
CA LEU A 60 -1.24 -1.77 -4.22
C LEU A 60 -0.32 -2.67 -5.05
N ALA A 61 -0.19 -2.40 -6.35
CA ALA A 61 0.69 -3.16 -7.23
C ALA A 61 2.17 -3.07 -6.82
N GLU A 62 2.63 -1.91 -6.35
CA GLU A 62 3.99 -1.77 -5.82
C GLU A 62 4.20 -2.55 -4.53
N LYS A 63 3.22 -2.52 -3.63
CA LYS A 63 3.25 -3.31 -2.39
C LYS A 63 3.28 -4.80 -2.70
N PHE A 64 2.46 -5.26 -3.64
CA PHE A 64 2.45 -6.66 -4.04
C PHE A 64 3.78 -7.07 -4.69
N HIS A 65 4.32 -6.28 -5.63
CA HIS A 65 5.62 -6.53 -6.23
C HIS A 65 6.75 -6.60 -5.19
N ALA A 66 6.75 -5.70 -4.21
CA ALA A 66 7.71 -5.70 -3.12
C ALA A 66 7.58 -6.95 -2.22
N TYR A 67 6.35 -7.36 -1.92
CA TYR A 67 6.02 -8.54 -1.14
C TYR A 67 6.45 -9.84 -1.84
N SER A 68 6.16 -9.98 -3.13
CA SER A 68 6.39 -11.21 -3.90
C SER A 68 7.82 -11.38 -4.42
N MET A 69 8.66 -10.36 -4.27
CA MET A 69 10.04 -10.39 -4.75
C MET A 69 10.80 -11.59 -4.13
N PRO A 70 11.40 -12.48 -4.95
CA PRO A 70 12.19 -13.60 -4.46
C PRO A 70 13.35 -13.09 -3.59
N GLN A 71 13.57 -13.73 -2.44
CA GLN A 71 14.59 -13.28 -1.49
C GLN A 71 15.40 -14.45 -0.94
N GLU A 72 16.71 -14.22 -0.82
CA GLU A 72 17.65 -15.15 -0.18
C GLU A 72 17.63 -15.08 1.35
N ARG A 73 17.10 -13.99 1.93
CA ARG A 73 17.02 -13.76 3.38
C ARG A 73 15.67 -13.15 3.76
N THR A 74 15.15 -13.53 4.92
CA THR A 74 13.94 -12.92 5.50
C THR A 74 14.18 -11.42 5.73
N ASN A 75 13.32 -10.56 5.19
CA ASN A 75 13.44 -9.11 5.34
C ASN A 75 12.26 -8.45 6.06
N SER A 76 12.25 -7.12 6.08
CA SER A 76 11.27 -6.23 6.70
C SER A 76 9.97 -6.03 5.91
N ARG A 77 9.70 -6.83 4.87
CA ARG A 77 8.50 -6.73 4.01
C ARG A 77 7.21 -7.23 4.67
N VAL A 78 7.28 -7.67 5.93
CA VAL A 78 6.11 -8.05 6.75
C VAL A 78 4.99 -6.99 6.74
N LYS A 79 5.34 -5.71 6.49
CA LYS A 79 4.42 -4.58 6.39
C LYS A 79 3.66 -4.50 5.06
N ASP A 80 4.19 -5.04 3.98
CA ASP A 80 3.56 -4.87 2.67
C ASP A 80 2.26 -5.68 2.55
N LEU A 81 2.14 -6.80 3.27
CA LEU A 81 0.92 -7.63 3.30
C LEU A 81 -0.28 -6.92 3.96
N PRO A 82 -0.17 -6.37 5.19
CA PRO A 82 -1.24 -5.56 5.76
C PRO A 82 -1.47 -4.26 4.98
N ASP A 83 -0.45 -3.64 4.37
CA ASP A 83 -0.66 -2.46 3.53
C ASP A 83 -1.58 -2.75 2.33
N ILE A 84 -1.41 -3.91 1.68
CA ILE A 84 -2.31 -4.35 0.60
C ILE A 84 -3.75 -4.47 1.11
N ALA A 85 -3.94 -5.16 2.24
CA ALA A 85 -5.27 -5.37 2.81
C ALA A 85 -5.91 -4.05 3.27
N LEU A 86 -5.13 -3.12 3.83
CA LEU A 86 -5.58 -1.77 4.19
C LEU A 86 -6.00 -0.97 2.96
N LEU A 87 -5.18 -0.95 1.90
CA LEU A 87 -5.48 -0.24 0.65
C LEU A 87 -6.76 -0.77 -0.03
N ALA A 88 -6.98 -2.08 0.01
CA ALA A 88 -8.21 -2.73 -0.46
C ALA A 88 -9.42 -2.35 0.40
N SER A 89 -9.23 -2.02 1.68
CA SER A 89 -10.32 -1.68 2.61
C SER A 89 -10.78 -0.21 2.51
N LEU A 90 -10.03 0.67 1.84
CA LEU A 90 -10.33 2.11 1.78
C LEU A 90 -11.57 2.49 0.95
N GLY A 91 -12.05 1.58 0.09
CA GLY A 91 -13.15 1.87 -0.83
C GLY A 91 -13.20 0.89 -1.99
N PRO A 92 -14.21 0.99 -2.87
CA PRO A 92 -14.30 0.15 -4.04
C PRO A 92 -13.09 0.31 -4.98
N LEU A 93 -12.78 -0.75 -5.71
CA LEU A 93 -11.74 -0.82 -6.74
C LEU A 93 -12.25 -1.65 -7.91
N GLU A 94 -11.96 -1.24 -9.13
CA GLU A 94 -12.35 -1.98 -10.34
C GLU A 94 -11.26 -2.98 -10.71
N ALA A 95 -11.65 -4.24 -10.96
CA ALA A 95 -10.70 -5.33 -11.17
C ALA A 95 -9.72 -5.03 -12.32
N HIS A 96 -10.23 -4.49 -13.43
CA HIS A 96 -9.43 -4.16 -14.60
C HIS A 96 -8.36 -3.09 -14.33
N ARG A 97 -8.64 -2.13 -13.43
CA ARG A 97 -7.67 -1.08 -13.05
C ARG A 97 -6.57 -1.64 -12.16
N VAL A 98 -6.92 -2.52 -11.22
CA VAL A 98 -5.95 -3.22 -10.37
C VAL A 98 -5.05 -4.13 -11.22
N GLN A 99 -5.65 -4.89 -12.15
CA GLN A 99 -4.90 -5.74 -13.07
C GLN A 99 -3.94 -4.93 -13.94
N ALA A 100 -4.40 -3.85 -14.57
CA ALA A 100 -3.54 -2.98 -15.38
C ALA A 100 -2.38 -2.39 -14.57
N ALA A 101 -2.62 -1.99 -13.32
CA ALA A 101 -1.55 -1.50 -12.44
C ALA A 101 -0.53 -2.59 -12.08
N LEU A 102 -0.97 -3.81 -11.80
CA LEU A 102 -0.10 -4.96 -11.55
C LEU A 102 0.80 -5.25 -12.75
N GLU A 103 0.21 -5.36 -13.95
CA GLU A 103 0.94 -5.60 -15.20
C GLU A 103 1.95 -4.48 -15.49
N LEU A 104 1.56 -3.22 -15.30
CA LEU A 104 2.43 -2.07 -15.50
C LEU A 104 3.63 -2.07 -14.54
N VAL A 105 3.39 -2.26 -13.24
CA VAL A 105 4.46 -2.27 -12.23
C VAL A 105 5.44 -3.40 -12.50
N PHE A 106 4.97 -4.62 -12.72
CA PHE A 106 5.85 -5.77 -12.97
C PHE A 106 6.60 -5.64 -14.30
N SER A 107 5.96 -5.16 -15.37
CA SER A 107 6.60 -5.00 -16.69
C SER A 107 7.69 -3.92 -16.73
N VAL A 108 7.63 -2.94 -15.85
CA VAL A 108 8.67 -1.90 -15.73
C VAL A 108 9.76 -2.27 -14.74
N ARG A 109 9.40 -2.87 -13.59
CA ARG A 109 10.38 -3.29 -12.58
C ARG A 109 11.25 -4.45 -13.09
N ARG A 110 10.67 -5.39 -13.85
CA ARG A 110 11.36 -6.53 -14.50
C ARG A 110 12.31 -7.32 -13.60
N THR A 111 12.00 -7.44 -12.31
CA THR A 111 12.84 -8.22 -11.38
C THR A 111 12.37 -9.66 -11.25
N HIS A 112 11.07 -9.92 -11.40
CA HIS A 112 10.45 -11.24 -11.39
C HIS A 112 9.08 -11.19 -12.10
N GLU A 113 8.52 -12.35 -12.42
CA GLU A 113 7.19 -12.47 -13.02
C GLU A 113 6.08 -12.17 -12.00
N LEU A 114 4.93 -11.70 -12.50
CA LEU A 114 3.72 -11.52 -11.69
C LEU A 114 3.24 -12.90 -11.19
N PRO A 115 3.14 -13.12 -9.86
CA PRO A 115 2.63 -14.38 -9.33
C PRO A 115 1.19 -14.67 -9.75
N LEU A 116 0.84 -15.94 -9.90
CA LEU A 116 -0.53 -16.37 -10.20
C LEU A 116 -1.47 -16.32 -8.99
N GLN A 117 -0.91 -16.24 -7.79
CA GLN A 117 -1.62 -16.10 -6.51
C GLN A 117 -0.68 -15.44 -5.51
N VAL A 118 -1.21 -14.91 -4.41
CA VAL A 118 -0.44 -14.35 -3.30
C VAL A 118 0.48 -15.44 -2.72
N PRO A 119 1.82 -15.28 -2.79
CA PRO A 119 2.73 -16.25 -2.18
C PRO A 119 2.49 -16.37 -0.68
N ALA A 120 2.64 -17.57 -0.10
CA ALA A 120 2.53 -17.75 1.34
C ALA A 120 3.66 -16.98 2.06
N PRO A 121 3.37 -16.18 3.10
CA PRO A 121 4.42 -15.47 3.82
C PRO A 121 5.29 -16.46 4.61
N PRO A 122 6.58 -16.16 4.82
CA PRO A 122 7.45 -16.98 5.66
C PRO A 122 6.89 -17.13 7.08
N GLY A 123 6.92 -18.35 7.64
CA GLY A 123 6.48 -18.59 9.03
C GLY A 123 7.23 -17.77 10.07
N SER A 124 8.47 -17.36 9.77
CA SER A 124 9.28 -16.45 10.60
C SER A 124 8.64 -15.06 10.79
N TRP A 125 7.68 -14.66 9.96
CA TRP A 125 6.97 -13.40 10.08
C TRP A 125 5.85 -13.41 11.12
N ALA A 126 5.43 -14.58 11.63
CA ALA A 126 4.27 -14.66 12.53
C ALA A 126 4.43 -13.81 13.81
N VAL A 127 5.59 -13.92 14.48
CA VAL A 127 5.89 -13.16 15.69
C VAL A 127 6.04 -11.65 15.45
N PRO A 128 6.88 -11.17 14.50
CA PRO A 128 7.00 -9.74 14.24
C PRO A 128 5.69 -9.13 13.72
N TYR A 129 4.92 -9.86 12.90
CA TYR A 129 3.60 -9.43 12.47
C TYR A 129 2.65 -9.25 13.67
N GLY A 130 2.54 -10.25 14.55
CA GLY A 130 1.62 -10.19 15.69
C GLY A 130 1.88 -9.00 16.62
N LYS A 131 3.16 -8.69 16.88
CA LYS A 131 3.55 -7.51 17.67
C LYS A 131 3.15 -6.21 16.99
N MET A 132 3.38 -6.10 15.69
CA MET A 132 3.02 -4.93 14.89
C MET A 132 1.50 -4.77 14.81
N ALA A 133 0.77 -5.84 14.50
CA ALA A 133 -0.69 -5.83 14.41
C ALA A 133 -1.34 -5.37 15.72
N GLN A 134 -0.81 -5.80 16.87
CA GLN A 134 -1.25 -5.33 18.18
C GLN A 134 -0.93 -3.84 18.39
N ALA A 135 0.30 -3.41 18.09
CA ALA A 135 0.73 -2.02 18.30
C ALA A 135 -0.04 -1.03 17.41
N ASP A 136 -0.32 -1.41 16.17
CA ASP A 136 -0.98 -0.57 15.17
C ASP A 136 -2.51 -0.74 15.18
N GLY A 137 -3.05 -1.67 16.00
CA GLY A 137 -4.49 -1.91 16.11
C GLY A 137 -5.13 -2.47 14.83
N LEU A 138 -4.42 -3.34 14.11
CA LEU A 138 -4.90 -3.91 12.84
C LEU A 138 -6.09 -4.86 13.04
N ALA A 139 -7.02 -4.86 12.09
CA ALA A 139 -8.19 -5.74 12.08
C ALA A 139 -7.84 -7.24 11.97
N TRP A 140 -6.62 -7.56 11.52
CA TRP A 140 -6.14 -8.93 11.34
C TRP A 140 -5.07 -9.25 12.41
N PRO A 141 -5.42 -9.91 13.52
CA PRO A 141 -4.51 -10.09 14.65
C PRO A 141 -3.39 -11.09 14.39
N THR A 142 -3.49 -11.91 13.34
CA THR A 142 -2.50 -12.94 13.00
C THR A 142 -2.04 -12.83 11.55
N LEU A 143 -0.83 -13.34 11.27
CA LEU A 143 -0.28 -13.38 9.92
C LEU A 143 -1.24 -14.16 8.99
N GLN A 144 -1.81 -15.26 9.47
CA GLN A 144 -2.80 -16.03 8.71
C GLN A 144 -4.03 -15.20 8.36
N ALA A 145 -4.56 -14.41 9.30
CA ALA A 145 -5.76 -13.60 9.07
C ALA A 145 -5.52 -12.53 7.98
N VAL A 146 -4.36 -11.87 7.98
CA VAL A 146 -4.06 -10.87 6.95
C VAL A 146 -3.75 -11.51 5.61
N THR A 147 -3.11 -12.69 5.59
CA THR A 147 -2.90 -13.44 4.33
C THR A 147 -4.24 -13.77 3.70
N VAL A 148 -5.21 -14.27 4.47
CA VAL A 148 -6.56 -14.57 3.96
C VAL A 148 -7.23 -13.32 3.40
N ALA A 149 -7.12 -12.18 4.10
CA ALA A 149 -7.72 -10.93 3.63
C ALA A 149 -7.07 -10.40 2.34
N ALA A 150 -5.74 -10.43 2.26
CA ALA A 150 -5.01 -10.02 1.07
C ALA A 150 -5.28 -10.96 -0.12
N SER A 151 -5.30 -12.28 0.11
CA SER A 151 -5.65 -13.29 -0.90
C SER A 151 -7.08 -13.15 -1.42
N ALA A 152 -8.06 -12.92 -0.53
CA ALA A 152 -9.46 -12.74 -0.93
C ALA A 152 -9.64 -11.56 -1.91
N PHE A 153 -8.80 -10.52 -1.77
CA PHE A 153 -8.76 -9.41 -2.70
C PHE A 153 -7.94 -9.73 -3.97
N LEU A 154 -6.67 -10.15 -3.83
CA LEU A 154 -5.71 -10.26 -4.93
C LEU A 154 -5.90 -11.51 -5.81
N ASP A 155 -6.14 -12.68 -5.22
CA ASP A 155 -6.17 -13.94 -5.98
C ASP A 155 -7.25 -13.93 -7.07
N PRO A 156 -8.47 -13.40 -6.84
CA PRO A 156 -9.45 -13.23 -7.91
C PRO A 156 -8.97 -12.30 -9.03
N VAL A 157 -8.26 -11.20 -8.73
CA VAL A 157 -7.69 -10.30 -9.74
C VAL A 157 -6.63 -11.02 -10.57
N LEU A 158 -5.74 -11.78 -9.91
CA LEU A 158 -4.70 -12.57 -10.58
C LEU A 158 -5.30 -13.70 -11.44
N ALA A 159 -6.48 -14.21 -11.07
CA ALA A 159 -7.25 -15.17 -11.86
C ALA A 159 -8.10 -14.51 -12.97
N GLY A 160 -8.10 -13.17 -13.09
CA GLY A 160 -8.82 -12.44 -14.13
C GLY A 160 -10.30 -12.19 -13.83
N VAL A 161 -10.67 -12.02 -12.56
CA VAL A 161 -12.04 -11.60 -12.18
C VAL A 161 -12.40 -10.27 -12.85
N VAL A 162 -13.67 -10.13 -13.22
CA VAL A 162 -14.25 -8.87 -13.67
C VAL A 162 -15.27 -8.42 -12.63
N GLY A 163 -15.26 -7.14 -12.27
CA GLY A 163 -16.19 -6.61 -11.29
C GLY A 163 -15.61 -5.47 -10.46
N VAL A 164 -16.32 -5.16 -9.38
CA VAL A 164 -15.95 -4.13 -8.41
C VAL A 164 -15.75 -4.78 -7.05
N TRP A 165 -14.64 -4.49 -6.40
CA TRP A 165 -14.37 -4.94 -5.04
C TRP A 165 -15.28 -4.21 -4.06
N ASN A 166 -16.01 -4.97 -3.24
CA ASN A 166 -16.75 -4.41 -2.12
C ASN A 166 -15.95 -4.60 -0.81
N PRO A 167 -15.35 -3.55 -0.24
CA PRO A 167 -14.54 -3.65 0.96
C PRO A 167 -15.35 -3.98 2.23
N ALA A 168 -16.66 -3.74 2.24
CA ALA A 168 -17.51 -4.02 3.40
C ALA A 168 -17.83 -5.52 3.53
N THR A 169 -17.96 -6.21 2.40
CA THR A 169 -18.26 -7.64 2.34
C THR A 169 -17.02 -8.49 2.07
N GLY A 170 -15.93 -7.89 1.59
CA GLY A 170 -14.69 -8.58 1.28
C GLY A 170 -14.81 -9.50 0.06
N VAL A 171 -15.68 -9.15 -0.90
CA VAL A 171 -15.90 -9.93 -2.13
C VAL A 171 -15.90 -9.06 -3.37
N TRP A 172 -15.56 -9.67 -4.50
CA TRP A 172 -15.75 -9.08 -5.83
C TRP A 172 -17.19 -9.24 -6.27
N GLU A 173 -17.85 -8.13 -6.58
CA GLU A 173 -19.19 -8.10 -7.14
C GLU A 173 -19.07 -8.13 -8.67
N VAL A 174 -19.45 -9.26 -9.26
CA VAL A 174 -19.46 -9.46 -10.72
C VAL A 174 -20.72 -8.78 -11.26
N GLY A 175 -20.52 -7.87 -12.21
CA GLY A 175 -21.60 -7.17 -12.93
C GLY A 175 -22.32 -8.05 -13.94
#